data_AF-A0A2A6P412-F1
#
_entry.id   AF-A0A2A6P412-F1
#
_cell.length_a   1.000
_cell.length_b   1.000
_cell.length_c   1.000
_cell.angle_alpha   90.00
_cell.angle_beta   90.00
_cell.angle_gamma   90.00
#
_symmetry.space_group_name_H-M   'P 1'
#
loop_
_entity.id
_entity.type
_entity.pdbx_description
1 polymer ?
#
loop_
_entity_poly.entity_id
_entity_poly.type
_entity_poly.pdbx_seq_one_letter_code
_entity_poly.pdbx_strand_id
1 'polypeptide(L)'
;MTAAELNDMYGPVTSPSARVAVPKAWMPAIHDALRAFGELPTEVRSFAIITGIAESDGQLQVKIAAAPEYMPENGMQRIAEIIEKAQAAVRASMH
;
A
#
# COMPACT_ATOMS: atom_id res chain seq x y z
N MET A 1 5.16 10.57 11.69
CA MET A 1 4.64 10.36 10.34
C MET A 1 3.13 10.53 10.33
N THR A 2 2.62 11.41 9.48
CA THR A 2 1.20 11.72 9.25
C THR A 2 0.77 11.23 7.87
N ALA A 3 -0.53 11.23 7.59
CA ALA A 3 -1.06 10.88 6.27
C ALA A 3 -0.59 11.86 5.17
N ALA A 4 -0.40 13.14 5.51
CA ALA A 4 0.12 14.14 4.58
C ALA A 4 1.59 13.87 4.22
N GLU A 5 2.42 13.56 5.22
CA GLU A 5 3.83 13.18 5.01
C GLU A 5 3.96 11.92 4.14
N LEU A 6 3.03 10.96 4.28
CA LEU A 6 2.99 9.78 3.41
C LEU A 6 2.65 10.10 1.95
N ASN A 7 1.68 11.00 1.72
CA ASN A 7 1.31 11.40 0.37
C ASN A 7 2.43 12.21 -0.32
N ASP A 8 3.14 13.05 0.42
CA ASP A 8 4.29 13.78 -0.15
C ASP A 8 5.46 12.84 -0.47
N MET A 9 5.71 11.84 0.37
CA MET A 9 6.79 10.86 0.15
C MET A 9 6.48 9.84 -0.95
N TYR A 10 5.21 9.46 -1.11
CA TYR A 10 4.78 8.35 -1.98
C TYR A 10 3.74 8.74 -3.03
N GLY A 11 3.59 10.04 -3.31
CA GLY A 11 2.69 10.58 -4.33
C GLY A 11 2.78 9.92 -5.72
N PRO A 12 3.94 9.38 -6.18
CA PRO A 12 4.00 8.63 -7.42
C PRO A 12 3.23 7.29 -7.42
N VAL A 13 2.88 6.73 -6.26
CA VAL A 13 2.17 5.44 -6.11
C VAL A 13 0.83 5.55 -5.39
N THR A 14 0.49 6.73 -4.86
CA THR A 14 -0.79 7.02 -4.21
C THR A 14 -1.62 7.99 -5.05
N SER A 15 -2.92 7.74 -5.15
CA SER A 15 -3.85 8.70 -5.74
C SER A 15 -3.81 10.01 -4.92
N PRO A 16 -3.89 11.19 -5.55
CA PRO A 16 -4.00 12.46 -4.83
C PRO A 16 -5.19 12.52 -3.86
N SER A 17 -6.24 11.73 -4.13
CA SER A 17 -7.42 11.59 -3.29
C SER A 17 -7.32 10.46 -2.25
N ALA A 18 -6.22 9.70 -2.25
CA ALA A 18 -6.03 8.59 -1.32
C ALA A 18 -6.00 9.11 0.12
N ARG A 19 -6.76 8.45 0.98
CA ARG A 19 -6.78 8.70 2.42
C ARG A 19 -6.15 7.54 3.16
N VAL A 20 -5.31 7.86 4.14
CA VAL A 20 -4.73 6.90 5.10
C VAL A 20 -5.45 7.10 6.44
N ALA A 21 -6.26 6.13 6.82
CA ALA A 21 -7.08 6.13 8.03
C ALA A 21 -6.82 4.85 8.84
N VAL A 22 -5.65 4.78 9.47
CA VAL A 22 -5.23 3.64 10.30
C VAL A 22 -4.75 4.13 11.68
N PRO A 23 -4.73 3.25 12.70
CA PRO A 23 -4.07 3.54 13.97
C PRO A 23 -2.62 3.98 13.80
N LYS A 24 -2.16 4.92 14.64
CA LYS A 24 -0.77 5.44 14.60
C LYS A 24 0.27 4.33 14.76
N ALA A 25 -0.05 3.29 15.53
CA ALA A 25 0.82 2.13 15.74
C ALA A 25 1.12 1.37 14.43
N TRP A 26 0.25 1.45 13.43
CA TRP A 26 0.40 0.73 12.16
C TRP A 26 1.21 1.52 11.13
N MET A 27 1.48 2.81 11.39
CA MET A 27 2.19 3.69 10.45
C MET A 27 3.54 3.15 9.97
N PRO A 28 4.38 2.47 10.78
CA PRO A 28 5.60 1.84 10.29
C PRO A 28 5.33 0.75 9.23
N ALA A 29 4.34 -0.11 9.43
CA ALA A 29 3.98 -1.13 8.45
C ALA A 29 3.44 -0.51 7.15
N ILE A 30 2.68 0.59 7.26
CA ILE A 30 2.20 1.33 6.09
C ILE A 30 3.36 2.00 5.33
N HIS A 31 4.32 2.57 6.06
CA HIS A 31 5.53 3.14 5.47
C HIS A 31 6.27 2.12 4.60
N ASP A 32 6.49 0.93 5.17
CA ASP A 32 7.24 -0.14 4.52
C ASP A 32 6.51 -0.67 3.29
N ALA A 33 5.18 -0.81 3.38
CA ALA A 33 4.35 -1.18 2.24
C ALA A 33 4.48 -0.15 1.10
N LEU A 34 4.29 1.13 1.40
CA LEU A 34 4.36 2.21 0.41
C LEU A 34 5.73 2.32 -0.25
N ARG A 35 6.80 2.15 0.53
CA ARG A 35 8.17 2.03 0.01
C ARG A 35 8.30 0.86 -0.97
N ALA A 36 7.83 -0.33 -0.59
CA ALA A 36 7.89 -1.51 -1.45
C ALA A 36 7.07 -1.32 -2.75
N PHE A 37 5.92 -0.63 -2.68
CA PHE A 37 5.17 -0.21 -3.87
C PHE A 37 5.98 0.75 -4.75
N GLY A 38 6.67 1.71 -4.15
CA GLY A 38 7.59 2.61 -4.84
C GLY A 38 8.74 1.88 -5.53
N GLU A 39 9.18 0.73 -5.01
CA GLU A 39 10.27 -0.09 -5.53
C GLU A 39 9.83 -1.13 -6.57
N LEU A 40 8.52 -1.28 -6.83
CA LEU A 40 8.03 -2.19 -7.86
C LEU A 40 8.63 -1.83 -9.24
N PRO A 41 8.86 -2.84 -10.10
CA PRO A 41 9.24 -2.60 -11.48
C PRO A 41 8.27 -1.62 -12.16
N THR A 42 8.78 -0.72 -13.00
CA THR A 42 7.97 0.29 -13.69
C THR A 42 6.81 -0.32 -14.47
N GLU A 43 7.01 -1.50 -15.06
CA GLU A 43 6.01 -2.30 -15.79
C GLU A 43 4.86 -2.83 -14.91
N VAL A 44 4.99 -2.82 -13.58
CA VAL A 44 3.90 -3.10 -12.63
C VAL A 44 3.37 -1.78 -12.06
N ARG A 45 4.27 -0.91 -11.59
CA ARG A 45 3.93 0.35 -10.91
C ARG A 45 3.16 1.33 -11.80
N SER A 46 3.40 1.32 -13.12
CA SER A 46 2.67 2.19 -14.06
C SER A 46 1.19 1.83 -14.21
N PHE A 47 0.80 0.61 -13.84
CA PHE A 47 -0.56 0.10 -14.01
C PHE A 47 -1.28 -0.17 -12.70
N ALA A 48 -0.73 0.28 -11.57
CA ALA A 48 -1.32 0.16 -10.25
C ALA A 48 -1.20 1.47 -9.47
N ILE A 49 -2.26 1.85 -8.77
CA ILE A 49 -2.25 3.02 -7.88
C ILE A 49 -3.03 2.72 -6.62
N ILE A 50 -2.49 3.15 -5.48
CA ILE A 50 -3.16 3.02 -4.18
C ILE A 50 -4.23 4.11 -4.09
N THR A 51 -5.47 3.72 -3.87
CA THR A 51 -6.63 4.63 -3.77
C THR A 51 -7.07 4.86 -2.32
N GLY A 52 -6.54 4.10 -1.38
CA GLY A 52 -6.77 4.32 0.05
C GLY A 52 -6.16 3.24 0.92
N ILE A 53 -5.92 3.58 2.18
CA ILE A 53 -5.44 2.66 3.21
C ILE A 53 -6.30 2.90 4.44
N ALA A 54 -6.96 1.87 4.94
CA ALA A 54 -7.87 2.00 6.05
C ALA A 54 -7.77 0.81 7.00
N GLU A 55 -8.12 1.05 8.25
CA GLU A 55 -8.49 0.01 9.18
C GLU A 55 -9.98 -0.31 9.02
N SER A 56 -10.31 -1.60 9.03
CA SER A 56 -11.68 -2.11 9.07
C SER A 56 -11.69 -3.41 9.87
N ASP A 57 -12.52 -3.47 10.91
CA ASP A 57 -12.70 -4.65 11.77
C ASP A 57 -11.38 -5.20 12.36
N GLY A 58 -10.48 -4.30 12.76
CA GLY A 58 -9.16 -4.62 13.29
C GLY A 58 -8.17 -5.10 12.23
N GLN A 59 -8.49 -4.98 10.94
CA GLN A 59 -7.66 -5.44 9.83
C GLN A 59 -7.22 -4.29 8.94
N LEU A 60 -6.00 -4.42 8.40
CA LEU A 60 -5.49 -3.50 7.39
C LEU A 60 -6.11 -3.81 6.03
N GLN A 61 -6.82 -2.82 5.46
CA GLN A 61 -7.28 -2.81 4.08
C GLN A 61 -6.46 -1.83 3.24
N VAL A 62 -5.92 -2.32 2.13
CA VAL A 62 -5.25 -1.51 1.10
C VAL A 62 -6.11 -1.56 -0.16
N LYS A 63 -6.59 -0.40 -0.60
CA LYS A 63 -7.40 -0.27 -1.81
C LYS A 63 -6.50 0.12 -2.97
N ILE A 64 -6.62 -0.63 -4.06
CA ILE A 64 -5.79 -0.46 -5.25
C ILE A 64 -6.70 -0.43 -6.47
N ALA A 65 -6.48 0.56 -7.34
CA ALA A 65 -6.96 0.50 -8.70
C ALA A 65 -5.80 -0.02 -9.58
N ALA A 66 -6.07 -1.02 -10.39
CA ALA A 66 -5.07 -1.67 -11.23
C ALA A 66 -5.66 -1.99 -12.61
N ALA A 67 -4.79 -2.07 -13.62
CA ALA A 67 -5.10 -2.59 -14.94
C ALA A 67 -4.22 -3.84 -15.21
N PRO A 68 -4.59 -5.01 -14.67
CA PRO A 68 -3.77 -6.22 -14.71
C PRO A 68 -3.42 -6.71 -16.12
N GLU A 69 -4.26 -6.43 -17.10
CA GLU A 69 -4.08 -6.79 -18.51
C GLU A 69 -2.84 -6.15 -19.16
N TYR A 70 -2.28 -5.10 -18.54
CA TYR A 70 -1.06 -4.44 -18.99
C TYR A 70 0.16 -4.76 -18.12
N MET A 71 -0.01 -5.54 -17.06
CA MET A 71 1.08 -5.96 -16.19
C MET A 71 1.76 -7.24 -16.71
N PRO A 72 3.02 -7.49 -16.33
CA PRO A 72 3.60 -8.82 -16.38
C PRO A 72 2.72 -9.84 -15.63
N GLU A 73 2.80 -11.12 -16.00
CA GLU A 73 1.98 -12.21 -15.42
C GLU A 73 2.04 -12.26 -13.87
N ASN A 74 3.19 -11.88 -13.29
CA ASN A 74 3.39 -11.85 -11.83
C ASN A 74 3.12 -10.48 -11.17
N GLY A 75 2.62 -9.48 -11.90
CA GLY A 75 2.43 -8.12 -11.40
C GLY A 75 1.47 -8.07 -10.20
N MET A 76 0.30 -8.70 -10.34
CA MET A 76 -0.69 -8.79 -9.25
C MET A 76 -0.19 -9.61 -8.07
N GLN A 77 0.59 -10.66 -8.32
CA GLN A 77 1.19 -11.46 -7.26
C GLN A 77 2.14 -10.62 -6.40
N ARG A 78 3.03 -9.84 -7.02
CA ARG A 78 3.97 -8.95 -6.32
C ARG A 78 3.24 -7.92 -5.44
N ILE A 79 2.14 -7.36 -5.95
CA ILE A 79 1.28 -6.45 -5.19
C ILE A 79 0.68 -7.15 -3.97
N ALA A 80 0.14 -8.36 -4.15
CA ALA A 80 -0.43 -9.15 -3.07
C ALA A 80 0.60 -9.47 -1.98
N GLU A 81 1.82 -9.87 -2.35
CA GLU A 81 2.91 -10.14 -1.41
C GLU A 81 3.28 -8.92 -0.55
N ILE A 82 3.24 -7.71 -1.10
CA ILE A 82 3.47 -6.47 -0.34
C ILE A 82 2.35 -6.26 0.69
N ILE A 83 1.09 -6.43 0.27
CA ILE A 83 -0.08 -6.27 1.15
C ILE A 83 -0.05 -7.31 2.27
N GLU A 84 0.24 -8.57 1.96
CA GLU A 84 0.32 -9.66 2.93
C GLU A 84 1.39 -9.41 3.99
N LYS A 85 2.57 -8.91 3.58
CA LYS A 85 3.63 -8.50 4.51
C LYS A 85 3.18 -7.36 5.42
N ALA A 86 2.50 -6.35 4.88
CA ALA A 86 1.98 -5.24 5.66
C ALA A 86 0.93 -5.71 6.68
N GLN A 87 0.01 -6.57 6.26
CA GLN A 87 -0.99 -7.17 7.14
C GLN A 87 -0.37 -8.03 8.23
N ALA A 88 0.67 -8.82 7.90
CA ALA A 88 1.41 -9.60 8.88
C ALA A 88 2.10 -8.72 9.92
N ALA A 89 2.76 -7.64 9.50
CA ALA A 89 3.40 -6.68 10.41
C ALA A 89 2.37 -5.99 11.32
N VAL A 90 1.21 -5.60 10.79
CA VAL A 90 0.10 -5.06 11.59
C VAL A 90 -0.38 -6.06 12.64
N ARG A 91 -0.64 -7.31 12.25
CA ARG A 91 -1.03 -8.37 13.18
C ARG A 91 0.00 -8.56 14.29
N ALA A 92 1.29 -8.56 13.95
CA ALA A 92 2.37 -8.67 14.92
C ALA A 92 2.44 -7.49 15.91
N SER A 93 2.03 -6.28 15.48
CA SER A 93 2.00 -5.09 16.34
C SER A 93 0.84 -5.03 17.34
N MET A 94 -0.14 -5.94 17.20
CA MET A 94 -1.32 -6.02 18.08
C MET A 94 -1.12 -6.97 19.27
N HIS A 95 0.01 -7.69 19.30
CA HIS A 95 0.43 -8.59 20.37
C HIS A 95 1.44 -7.91 21.29
#